data_AF-A0A419DUH3-F1
#
_entry.id   AF-A0A419DUH3-F1
#
_cell.length_a   1.000
_cell.length_b   1.000
_cell.length_c   1.000
_cell.angle_alpha   90.00
_cell.angle_beta   90.00
_cell.angle_gamma   90.00
#
_symmetry.space_group_name_H-M   'P 1'
#
loop_
_entity.id
_entity.type
_entity.pdbx_description
1 polymer ?
#
loop_
_entity_poly.entity_id
_entity_poly.type
_entity_poly.pdbx_seq_one_letter_code
_entity_poly.pdbx_strand_id
1 'polypeptide(L)'
;MEEIKQPWLRGIIDTLTAANLIKHSKIEHRNRLVVILLDSALEIAFRSFLKRIKRIQLSEAHKHRENLVKAVQNNISFDAEVWDSINYYYEDIRCDFYHTSSDKTLTDKSLETYIELVEFVINSLLNIKCRDFILKPSEVMTTEGASKDQEKPIYFGDLKSDLEVFLVGVDKYNPSSLTELLEHLKKEGVRKKFTYKQFNNCVGANYRHLFYYDKSTKRWNLSSEGLRKLRSLKEQT
;
A
#
# COMPACT_ATOMS: atom_id res chain seq x y z
N MET A 1 2.79 -7.07 14.68
CA MET A 1 3.83 -7.14 13.64
C MET A 1 5.17 -7.12 14.32
N GLU A 2 6.09 -7.98 13.91
CA GLU A 2 7.46 -7.95 14.39
C GLU A 2 8.13 -6.66 13.86
N GLU A 3 8.69 -5.86 14.76
CA GLU A 3 9.23 -4.55 14.42
C GLU A 3 10.63 -4.70 13.79
N ILE A 4 10.83 -4.12 12.59
CA ILE A 4 12.15 -4.08 11.94
C ILE A 4 13.04 -3.13 12.73
N LYS A 5 13.90 -3.67 13.59
CA LYS A 5 14.83 -2.88 14.43
C LYS A 5 16.04 -2.35 13.66
N GLN A 6 16.34 -2.92 12.49
CA GLN A 6 17.52 -2.58 11.70
C GLN A 6 17.18 -1.60 10.57
N PRO A 7 17.68 -0.34 10.61
CA PRO A 7 17.33 0.67 9.60
C PRO A 7 17.71 0.28 8.15
N TRP A 8 18.75 -0.52 7.96
CA TRP A 8 19.17 -0.98 6.62
C TRP A 8 18.24 -2.05 6.05
N LEU A 9 17.58 -2.82 6.91
CA LEU A 9 16.57 -3.79 6.48
C LEU A 9 15.30 -3.08 6.04
N ARG A 10 14.98 -1.93 6.67
CA ARG A 10 13.81 -1.12 6.33
C ARG A 10 13.78 -0.70 4.86
N GLY A 11 14.89 -0.20 4.32
CA GLY A 11 14.96 0.20 2.91
C GLY A 11 14.71 -0.94 1.92
N ILE A 12 15.16 -2.16 2.26
CA ILE A 12 14.90 -3.37 1.46
C ILE A 12 13.41 -3.71 1.51
N ILE A 13 12.82 -3.77 2.72
CA ILE A 13 11.41 -4.11 2.90
C ILE A 13 10.48 -3.05 2.29
N ASP A 14 10.79 -1.75 2.40
CA ASP A 14 10.01 -0.69 1.77
C ASP A 14 10.07 -0.80 0.24
N THR A 15 11.22 -1.19 -0.33
CA THR A 15 11.35 -1.41 -1.78
C THR A 15 10.54 -2.63 -2.23
N LEU A 16 10.60 -3.74 -1.49
CA LEU A 16 9.79 -4.94 -1.76
C LEU A 16 8.28 -4.66 -1.59
N THR A 17 7.92 -3.83 -0.61
CA THR A 17 6.55 -3.34 -0.41
C THR A 17 6.09 -2.51 -1.60
N ALA A 18 6.90 -1.54 -2.06
CA ALA A 18 6.58 -0.75 -3.25
C ALA A 18 6.40 -1.64 -4.49
N ALA A 19 7.27 -2.62 -4.69
CA ALA A 19 7.15 -3.62 -5.75
C ALA A 19 5.81 -4.38 -5.65
N ASN A 20 5.45 -4.84 -4.44
CA ASN A 20 4.18 -5.51 -4.19
C ASN A 20 2.97 -4.61 -4.51
N LEU A 21 3.00 -3.32 -4.16
CA LEU A 21 1.92 -2.38 -4.46
C LEU A 21 1.76 -2.15 -5.96
N ILE A 22 2.87 -1.92 -6.67
CA ILE A 22 2.85 -1.67 -8.12
C ILE A 22 2.35 -2.92 -8.87
N LYS A 23 2.76 -4.12 -8.45
CA LYS A 23 2.28 -5.39 -9.01
C LYS A 23 0.75 -5.48 -8.99
N HIS A 24 0.12 -4.99 -7.92
CA HIS A 24 -1.34 -4.99 -7.76
C HIS A 24 -2.03 -3.73 -8.30
N SER A 25 -1.30 -2.83 -8.95
CA SER A 25 -1.83 -1.59 -9.51
C SER A 25 -2.40 -1.78 -10.93
N LYS A 26 -3.10 -0.75 -11.43
CA LYS A 26 -3.59 -0.68 -12.82
C LYS A 26 -2.59 -0.03 -13.78
N ILE A 27 -1.35 0.18 -13.36
CA ILE A 27 -0.32 0.79 -14.22
C ILE A 27 -0.01 -0.18 -15.37
N GLU A 28 -0.02 0.34 -16.59
CA GLU A 28 0.18 -0.45 -17.82
C GLU A 28 1.53 -1.17 -17.81
N HIS A 29 2.61 -0.44 -17.52
CA HIS A 29 3.97 -0.99 -17.45
C HIS A 29 4.36 -1.47 -16.05
N ARG A 30 3.39 -1.92 -15.22
CA ARG A 30 3.66 -2.33 -13.83
C ARG A 30 4.78 -3.37 -13.72
N ASN A 31 4.84 -4.37 -14.60
CA ASN A 31 5.82 -5.46 -14.49
C ASN A 31 7.26 -4.96 -14.67
N ARG A 32 7.46 -4.01 -15.58
CA ARG A 32 8.74 -3.33 -15.78
C ARG A 32 9.18 -2.55 -14.54
N LEU A 33 8.26 -1.80 -13.94
CA LEU A 33 8.52 -1.06 -12.71
C LEU A 33 8.87 -2.00 -11.54
N VAL A 34 8.16 -3.12 -11.42
CA VAL A 34 8.42 -4.13 -10.38
C VAL A 34 9.82 -4.72 -10.55
N VAL A 35 10.25 -5.06 -11.76
CA VAL A 35 11.60 -5.61 -12.02
C VAL A 35 12.71 -4.65 -11.59
N ILE A 36 12.54 -3.36 -11.89
CA ILE A 36 13.50 -2.32 -11.48
C ILE A 36 13.62 -2.23 -9.96
N LEU A 37 12.48 -2.26 -9.26
CA LEU A 37 12.44 -2.22 -7.80
C LEU A 37 13.04 -3.49 -7.19
N LEU A 38 12.75 -4.66 -7.75
CA LEU A 38 13.30 -5.93 -7.29
C LEU A 38 14.83 -6.00 -7.43
N ASP A 39 15.39 -5.57 -8.56
CA ASP A 39 16.85 -5.55 -8.72
C ASP A 39 17.50 -4.49 -7.81
N SER A 40 16.81 -3.37 -7.57
CA SER A 40 17.26 -2.37 -6.59
C SER A 40 17.25 -2.94 -5.17
N ALA A 41 16.23 -3.72 -4.78
CA ALA A 41 16.18 -4.42 -3.50
C ALA A 41 17.32 -5.45 -3.36
N LEU A 42 17.62 -6.21 -4.42
CA LEU A 42 18.77 -7.11 -4.46
C LEU A 42 20.09 -6.37 -4.27
N GLU A 43 20.30 -5.25 -4.97
CA GLU A 43 21.54 -4.49 -4.85
C GLU A 43 21.74 -3.94 -3.44
N ILE A 44 20.68 -3.41 -2.82
CA ILE A 44 20.71 -2.96 -1.42
C ILE A 44 21.00 -4.14 -0.47
N ALA A 45 20.41 -5.31 -0.72
CA ALA A 45 20.64 -6.51 0.07
C ALA A 45 22.09 -7.01 -0.06
N PHE A 46 22.65 -7.06 -1.26
CA PHE A 46 24.07 -7.40 -1.50
C PHE A 46 25.01 -6.47 -0.76
N ARG A 47 24.80 -5.15 -0.89
CA ARG A 47 25.62 -4.15 -0.18
C ARG A 47 25.50 -4.29 1.33
N SER A 48 24.28 -4.51 1.84
CA SER A 48 24.02 -4.70 3.26
C SER A 48 24.67 -5.98 3.80
N PHE A 49 24.56 -7.09 3.06
CA PHE A 49 25.19 -8.36 3.40
C PHE A 49 26.71 -8.21 3.51
N LEU A 50 27.36 -7.69 2.48
CA LEU A 50 28.81 -7.50 2.47
C LEU A 50 29.26 -6.59 3.62
N LYS A 51 28.62 -5.42 3.77
CA LYS A 51 29.04 -4.41 4.75
C LYS A 51 28.72 -4.79 6.20
N ARG A 52 27.55 -5.39 6.46
CA ARG A 52 27.03 -5.59 7.82
C ARG A 52 27.25 -7.01 8.32
N ILE A 53 27.03 -8.01 7.46
CA ILE A 53 27.13 -9.42 7.83
C ILE A 53 28.58 -9.90 7.66
N LYS A 54 29.19 -9.62 6.50
CA LYS A 54 30.58 -10.03 6.21
C LYS A 54 31.63 -9.01 6.64
N ARG A 55 31.22 -7.80 7.04
CA ARG A 55 32.10 -6.71 7.49
C ARG A 55 33.15 -6.31 6.45
N ILE A 56 32.83 -6.45 5.17
CA ILE A 56 33.67 -6.08 4.04
C ILE A 56 33.50 -4.58 3.76
N GLN A 57 34.62 -3.86 3.62
CA GLN A 57 34.58 -2.48 3.16
C GLN A 57 34.36 -2.42 1.66
N LEU A 58 33.29 -1.73 1.25
CA LEU A 58 32.98 -1.51 -0.15
C LEU A 58 33.80 -0.33 -0.69
N SER A 59 34.61 -0.60 -1.71
CA SER A 59 35.30 0.42 -2.50
C SER A 59 34.45 0.92 -3.67
N GLU A 60 34.94 1.96 -4.36
CA GLU A 60 34.36 2.50 -5.60
C GLU A 60 34.11 1.42 -6.68
N ALA A 61 34.95 0.38 -6.74
CA ALA A 61 34.76 -0.72 -7.68
C ALA A 61 33.41 -1.45 -7.49
N HIS A 62 32.89 -1.49 -6.27
CA HIS A 62 31.59 -2.12 -5.94
C HIS A 62 30.39 -1.25 -6.32
N LYS A 63 30.60 -0.07 -6.94
CA LYS A 63 29.52 0.66 -7.63
C LYS A 63 29.09 -0.07 -8.90
N HIS A 64 29.99 -0.82 -9.54
CA HIS A 64 29.66 -1.67 -10.67
C HIS A 64 29.02 -2.98 -10.19
N ARG A 65 27.86 -3.33 -10.77
CA ARG A 65 27.07 -4.49 -10.34
C ARG A 65 27.85 -5.80 -10.44
N GLU A 66 28.61 -6.01 -11.51
CA GLU A 66 29.41 -7.22 -11.70
C GLU A 66 30.39 -7.46 -10.54
N ASN A 67 31.08 -6.41 -10.09
CA ASN A 67 32.02 -6.50 -8.98
C ASN A 67 31.30 -6.74 -7.66
N LEU A 68 30.13 -6.13 -7.48
CA LEU A 68 29.29 -6.38 -6.31
C LEU A 68 28.82 -7.83 -6.26
N VAL A 69 28.30 -8.37 -7.37
CA VAL A 69 27.83 -9.76 -7.47
C VAL A 69 28.97 -10.74 -7.23
N LYS A 70 30.13 -10.54 -7.87
CA LYS A 70 31.33 -11.36 -7.64
C LYS A 70 31.76 -11.35 -6.16
N ALA A 71 31.73 -10.19 -5.52
CA ALA A 71 32.04 -10.09 -4.10
C ALA A 71 31.04 -10.87 -3.23
N VAL A 72 29.75 -10.85 -3.56
CA VAL A 72 28.73 -11.66 -2.85
C VAL A 72 28.94 -13.16 -3.09
N GLN A 73 29.14 -13.58 -4.35
CA GLN A 73 29.43 -14.96 -4.74
C GLN A 73 30.59 -15.57 -3.96
N ASN A 74 31.65 -14.79 -3.72
CA ASN A 74 32.80 -15.24 -2.94
C ASN A 74 32.50 -15.43 -1.44
N ASN A 75 31.33 -14.98 -0.97
CA ASN A 75 30.96 -14.93 0.45
C ASN A 75 29.68 -15.71 0.80
N ILE A 76 28.97 -16.25 -0.20
CA ILE A 76 27.81 -17.12 -0.03
C ILE A 76 27.79 -18.17 -1.14
N SER A 77 27.36 -19.38 -0.80
CA SER A 77 27.18 -20.45 -1.79
C SER A 77 25.71 -20.53 -2.18
N PHE A 78 25.44 -20.30 -3.46
CA PHE A 78 24.20 -20.64 -4.14
C PHE A 78 24.54 -21.49 -5.36
N ASP A 79 23.56 -22.26 -5.83
CA ASP A 79 23.68 -23.02 -7.06
C ASP A 79 23.90 -22.09 -8.26
N ALA A 80 24.59 -22.58 -9.29
CA ALA A 80 24.86 -21.81 -10.51
C ALA A 80 23.57 -21.26 -11.13
N GLU A 81 22.50 -22.05 -11.14
CA GLU A 81 21.19 -21.67 -11.66
C GLU A 81 20.60 -20.41 -11.00
N VAL A 82 20.89 -20.18 -9.71
CA VAL A 82 20.46 -18.98 -8.99
C VAL A 82 21.19 -17.76 -9.53
N TRP A 83 22.51 -17.87 -9.73
CA TRP A 83 23.32 -16.78 -10.28
C TRP A 83 22.99 -16.49 -11.74
N ASP A 84 22.80 -17.53 -12.54
CA ASP A 84 22.38 -17.41 -13.93
C ASP A 84 21.04 -16.70 -14.02
N SER A 85 20.09 -17.03 -13.14
CA SER A 85 18.79 -16.35 -13.07
C SER A 85 18.94 -14.88 -12.64
N ILE A 86 19.76 -14.57 -11.63
CA ILE A 86 20.03 -13.19 -11.19
C ILE A 86 20.65 -12.34 -12.31
N ASN A 87 21.50 -12.95 -13.14
CA ASN A 87 22.15 -12.26 -14.26
C ASN A 87 21.17 -12.09 -15.42
N TYR A 88 20.39 -13.12 -15.78
CA TYR A 88 19.35 -13.03 -16.79
C TYR A 88 18.38 -11.86 -16.55
N TYR A 89 17.83 -11.73 -15.34
CA TYR A 89 16.90 -10.64 -15.05
C TYR A 89 17.55 -9.25 -15.06
N TYR A 90 18.86 -9.15 -14.88
CA TYR A 90 19.58 -7.89 -14.97
C TYR A 90 19.97 -7.56 -16.41
N GLU A 91 20.72 -8.45 -17.06
CA GLU A 91 21.34 -8.22 -18.37
C GLU A 91 20.30 -8.22 -19.49
N ASP A 92 19.39 -9.20 -19.52
CA ASP A 92 18.48 -9.41 -20.64
C ASP A 92 17.12 -8.75 -20.47
N ILE A 93 16.76 -8.43 -19.22
CA ILE A 93 15.45 -7.88 -18.88
C ILE A 93 15.58 -6.43 -18.39
N ARG A 94 16.25 -6.18 -17.27
CA ARG A 94 16.32 -4.82 -16.68
C ARG A 94 17.05 -3.87 -17.64
N CYS A 95 18.23 -4.22 -18.13
CA CYS A 95 18.98 -3.36 -19.05
C CYS A 95 18.19 -3.09 -20.33
N ASP A 96 17.49 -4.10 -20.87
CA ASP A 96 16.62 -3.92 -22.04
C ASP A 96 15.46 -2.98 -21.77
N PHE A 97 14.83 -3.07 -20.59
CA PHE A 97 13.84 -2.09 -20.20
C PHE A 97 14.44 -0.68 -20.27
N TYR A 98 15.61 -0.43 -19.67
CA TYR A 98 16.21 0.91 -19.72
C TYR A 98 16.63 1.39 -21.13
N HIS A 99 17.05 0.50 -22.02
CA HIS A 99 17.84 0.90 -23.19
C HIS A 99 17.22 0.63 -24.56
N THR A 100 16.35 -0.37 -24.72
CA THR A 100 16.03 -0.89 -26.07
C THR A 100 14.59 -0.72 -26.53
N SER A 101 13.57 -1.00 -25.70
CA SER A 101 12.16 -0.79 -26.12
C SER A 101 11.19 -0.65 -24.95
N SER A 102 10.21 0.25 -25.08
CA SER A 102 9.05 0.38 -24.18
C SER A 102 8.09 -0.80 -24.26
N ASP A 103 8.13 -1.54 -25.37
CA ASP A 103 7.11 -2.53 -25.73
C ASP A 103 7.48 -3.93 -25.21
N LYS A 104 8.76 -4.15 -24.89
CA LYS A 104 9.21 -5.38 -24.22
C LYS A 104 8.74 -5.34 -22.76
N THR A 105 7.96 -6.34 -22.37
CA THR A 105 7.52 -6.52 -20.98
C THR A 105 7.57 -8.00 -20.60
N LEU A 106 7.60 -8.26 -19.30
CA LEU A 106 7.52 -9.62 -18.75
C LEU A 106 6.07 -10.05 -18.58
N THR A 107 5.82 -11.34 -18.75
CA THR A 107 4.55 -11.93 -18.32
C THR A 107 4.44 -11.92 -16.79
N ASP A 108 3.21 -11.90 -16.26
CA ASP A 108 2.98 -11.96 -14.81
C ASP A 108 3.60 -13.23 -14.18
N LYS A 109 3.64 -14.34 -14.94
CA LYS A 109 4.28 -15.60 -14.49
C LYS A 109 5.79 -15.45 -14.34
N SER A 110 6.47 -14.87 -15.34
CA SER A 110 7.91 -14.62 -15.26
C SER A 110 8.24 -13.63 -14.14
N LEU A 111 7.37 -12.64 -13.91
CA LEU A 111 7.53 -11.72 -12.80
C LEU A 111 7.43 -12.43 -11.45
N GLU A 112 6.49 -13.37 -11.28
CA GLU A 112 6.38 -14.16 -10.04
C GLU A 112 7.65 -14.97 -9.78
N THR A 113 8.17 -15.64 -10.80
CA THR A 113 9.44 -16.37 -10.68
C THR A 113 10.58 -15.45 -10.24
N TYR A 114 10.63 -14.21 -10.74
CA TYR A 114 11.65 -13.26 -10.29
C TYR A 114 11.45 -12.81 -8.84
N ILE A 115 10.20 -12.57 -8.41
CA ILE A 115 9.88 -12.24 -7.03
C ILE A 115 10.36 -13.35 -6.09
N GLU A 116 10.02 -14.61 -6.40
CA GLU A 116 10.43 -15.77 -5.61
C GLU A 116 11.95 -15.90 -5.52
N LEU A 117 12.67 -15.69 -6.63
CA LEU A 117 14.13 -15.67 -6.67
C LEU A 117 14.69 -14.57 -5.76
N VAL A 118 14.17 -13.34 -5.86
CA VAL A 118 14.64 -12.19 -5.07
C VAL A 118 14.39 -12.42 -3.58
N GLU A 119 13.20 -12.90 -3.21
CA GLU A 119 12.88 -13.25 -1.84
C GLU A 119 13.80 -14.34 -1.31
N PHE A 120 14.04 -15.40 -2.07
CA PHE A 120 14.97 -16.49 -1.72
C PHE A 120 16.38 -15.95 -1.43
N VAL A 121 16.91 -15.13 -2.33
CA VAL A 121 18.26 -14.56 -2.20
C VAL A 121 18.35 -13.64 -0.98
N ILE A 122 17.39 -12.73 -0.80
CA ILE A 122 17.37 -11.78 0.34
C ILE A 122 17.25 -12.54 1.67
N ASN A 123 16.35 -13.51 1.75
CA ASN A 123 16.16 -14.34 2.93
C ASN A 123 17.45 -15.08 3.30
N SER A 124 18.14 -15.62 2.31
CA SER A 124 19.40 -16.36 2.50
C SER A 124 20.56 -15.46 2.94
N LEU A 125 20.67 -14.25 2.36
CA LEU A 125 21.73 -13.31 2.70
C LEU A 125 21.57 -12.71 4.10
N LEU A 126 20.34 -12.36 4.46
CA LEU A 126 20.06 -11.60 5.68
C LEU A 126 19.52 -12.46 6.82
N ASN A 127 19.27 -13.75 6.56
CA ASN A 127 18.65 -14.70 7.49
C ASN A 127 17.32 -14.17 8.05
N ILE A 128 16.42 -13.78 7.14
CA ILE A 128 15.09 -13.24 7.45
C ILE A 128 14.01 -13.96 6.64
N LYS A 129 12.75 -13.69 6.96
CA LYS A 129 11.59 -14.01 6.13
C LYS A 129 10.98 -12.70 5.64
N CYS A 130 11.50 -12.14 4.55
CA CYS A 130 11.09 -10.80 4.09
C CYS A 130 9.58 -10.68 3.85
N ARG A 131 8.92 -11.75 3.37
CA ARG A 131 7.47 -11.80 3.15
C ARG A 131 6.64 -11.51 4.40
N ASP A 132 7.14 -11.79 5.59
CA ASP A 132 6.45 -11.50 6.85
C ASP A 132 6.42 -9.99 7.17
N PHE A 133 7.27 -9.20 6.50
CA PHE A 133 7.40 -7.76 6.69
C PHE A 133 6.87 -6.93 5.50
N ILE A 134 6.65 -7.55 4.34
CA ILE A 134 6.11 -6.88 3.16
C ILE A 134 4.65 -6.51 3.42
N LEU A 135 4.33 -5.22 3.35
CA LEU A 135 2.98 -4.76 3.57
C LEU A 135 2.10 -5.07 2.35
N LYS A 136 0.86 -5.49 2.61
CA LYS A 136 -0.17 -5.67 1.59
C LYS A 136 -0.75 -4.31 1.16
N PRO A 137 -1.36 -4.23 -0.03
CA PRO A 137 -2.05 -3.01 -0.46
C PRO A 137 -3.03 -2.44 0.58
N SER A 138 -3.77 -3.28 1.29
CA SER A 138 -4.70 -2.87 2.34
C SER A 138 -4.03 -2.27 3.58
N GLU A 139 -2.75 -2.58 3.81
CA GLU A 139 -1.98 -2.14 4.99
C GLU A 139 -1.18 -0.87 4.71
N VAL A 140 -0.81 -0.61 3.44
CA VAL A 140 -0.15 0.64 3.03
C VAL A 140 -1.17 1.71 2.67
N MET A 141 -2.26 1.31 2.01
CA MET A 141 -3.40 2.18 1.76
C MET A 141 -4.24 2.30 3.04
N THR A 142 -3.61 2.62 4.17
CA THR A 142 -4.38 3.23 5.25
C THR A 142 -4.93 4.53 4.68
N THR A 143 -6.22 4.77 4.86
CA THR A 143 -6.88 6.04 4.57
C THR A 143 -6.38 7.18 5.48
N GLU A 144 -5.17 7.06 6.01
CA GLU A 144 -4.49 8.04 6.86
C GLU A 144 -3.71 9.06 6.03
N GLY A 145 -3.58 8.84 4.71
CA GLY A 145 -2.95 9.76 3.75
C GLY A 145 -3.87 10.27 2.63
N ALA A 146 -5.17 9.95 2.66
CA ALA A 146 -6.14 10.77 1.93
C ALA A 146 -6.25 12.07 2.73
N SER A 147 -5.46 13.07 2.33
CA SER A 147 -5.42 14.39 2.92
C SER A 147 -6.85 14.87 3.23
N LYS A 148 -7.18 14.99 4.52
CA LYS A 148 -8.31 15.81 5.00
C LYS A 148 -8.17 17.29 4.60
N ASP A 149 -7.04 17.67 4.00
CA ASP A 149 -6.64 19.06 3.75
C ASP A 149 -6.92 19.60 2.34
N GLN A 150 -7.68 18.89 1.50
CA GLN A 150 -8.24 19.49 0.26
C GLN A 150 -9.69 19.07 -0.04
N GLU A 151 -10.41 18.50 0.93
CA GLU A 151 -11.85 18.35 0.76
C GLU A 151 -12.53 19.66 1.17
N LYS A 152 -13.24 20.28 0.22
CA LYS A 152 -14.08 21.43 0.50
C LYS A 152 -14.99 21.09 1.69
N PRO A 153 -14.94 21.88 2.78
CA PRO A 153 -15.71 21.56 3.97
C PRO A 153 -17.20 21.58 3.62
N ILE A 154 -17.88 20.44 3.80
CA ILE A 154 -19.34 20.41 3.72
C ILE A 154 -19.87 21.03 5.01
N TYR A 155 -20.52 22.19 4.89
CA TYR A 155 -21.26 22.76 5.99
C TYR A 155 -22.64 22.14 6.05
N PHE A 156 -23.11 21.77 7.25
CA PHE A 156 -24.46 21.20 7.42
C PHE A 156 -25.58 22.13 6.94
N GLY A 157 -25.32 23.44 6.81
CA GLY A 157 -26.25 24.43 6.26
C GLY A 157 -26.51 24.28 4.76
N ASP A 158 -25.59 23.66 4.02
CA ASP A 158 -25.67 23.48 2.56
C ASP A 158 -26.41 22.19 2.18
N LEU A 159 -26.70 21.33 3.15
CA LEU A 159 -27.31 20.03 2.94
C LEU A 159 -28.83 20.16 2.75
N LYS A 160 -29.33 19.58 1.67
CA LYS A 160 -30.71 19.73 1.20
C LYS A 160 -31.64 18.65 1.74
N SER A 161 -31.09 17.52 2.19
CA SER A 161 -31.88 16.36 2.62
C SER A 161 -31.44 15.75 3.95
N ASP A 162 -32.36 15.07 4.63
CA ASP A 162 -32.06 14.31 5.86
C ASP A 162 -30.97 13.27 5.63
N LEU A 163 -30.98 12.64 4.45
CA LEU A 163 -30.00 11.63 4.06
C LEU A 163 -28.58 12.22 4.02
N GLU A 164 -28.41 13.40 3.43
CA GLU A 164 -27.11 14.08 3.36
C GLU A 164 -26.59 14.43 4.75
N VAL A 165 -27.47 14.93 5.62
CA VAL A 165 -27.10 15.23 7.02
C VAL A 165 -26.63 13.96 7.73
N PHE A 166 -27.33 12.83 7.53
CA PHE A 166 -26.91 11.56 8.13
C PHE A 166 -25.66 10.98 7.48
N LEU A 167 -25.45 11.12 6.17
CA LEU A 167 -24.22 10.69 5.50
C LEU A 167 -23.00 11.42 6.07
N VAL A 168 -23.06 12.76 6.12
CA VAL A 168 -21.97 13.59 6.67
C VAL A 168 -21.78 13.33 8.16
N GLY A 169 -22.88 13.22 8.92
CA GLY A 169 -22.83 12.99 10.35
C GLY A 169 -22.26 11.62 10.74
N VAL A 170 -22.61 10.55 10.01
CA VAL A 170 -22.06 9.21 10.26
C VAL A 170 -20.58 9.15 9.88
N ASP A 171 -20.18 9.74 8.76
CA ASP A 171 -18.78 9.81 8.32
C ASP A 171 -17.91 10.58 9.33
N LYS A 172 -18.41 11.72 9.83
CA LYS A 172 -17.63 12.62 10.70
C LYS A 172 -17.51 12.12 12.14
N TYR A 173 -18.52 11.40 12.66
CA TYR A 173 -18.60 11.08 14.10
C TYR A 173 -18.65 9.59 14.44
N ASN A 174 -18.88 8.70 13.46
CA ASN A 174 -18.99 7.26 13.67
C ASN A 174 -19.84 6.90 14.92
N PRO A 175 -21.10 7.37 15.00
CA PRO A 175 -21.88 7.31 16.23
C PRO A 175 -22.28 5.87 16.58
N SER A 176 -22.37 5.56 17.87
CA SER A 176 -22.93 4.30 18.37
C SER A 176 -24.45 4.27 18.37
N SER A 177 -25.11 5.44 18.39
CA SER A 177 -26.57 5.57 18.43
C SER A 177 -27.07 6.86 17.76
N LEU A 178 -28.37 6.93 17.48
CA LEU A 178 -29.01 8.17 17.01
C LEU A 178 -28.84 9.31 18.03
N THR A 179 -28.97 9.02 19.32
CA THR A 179 -28.84 10.05 20.37
C THR A 179 -27.46 10.70 20.33
N GLU A 180 -26.39 9.89 20.23
CA GLU A 180 -25.02 10.38 20.10
C GLU A 180 -24.84 11.22 18.83
N LEU A 181 -25.36 10.75 17.70
CA LEU A 181 -25.32 11.52 16.45
C LEU A 181 -26.03 12.87 16.57
N LEU A 182 -27.21 12.91 17.19
CA LEU A 182 -27.97 14.14 17.40
C LEU A 182 -27.25 15.14 18.30
N GLU A 183 -26.55 14.66 19.33
CA GLU A 183 -25.72 15.52 20.18
C GLU A 183 -24.56 16.15 19.40
N HIS A 184 -23.90 15.38 18.53
CA HIS A 184 -22.86 15.92 17.65
C HIS A 184 -23.41 16.93 16.66
N LEU A 185 -24.52 16.62 15.98
CA LEU A 185 -25.16 17.54 15.03
C LEU A 185 -25.60 18.85 15.70
N LYS A 186 -26.10 18.78 16.95
CA LYS A 186 -26.46 19.97 17.72
C LYS A 186 -25.24 20.86 18.02
N LYS A 187 -24.08 20.27 18.34
CA LYS A 187 -22.82 21.00 18.56
C LYS A 187 -22.35 21.72 17.30
N GLU A 188 -22.64 21.17 16.13
CA GLU A 188 -22.35 21.77 14.81
C GLU A 188 -23.39 22.80 14.36
N GLY A 189 -24.35 23.16 15.21
CA GLY A 189 -25.35 24.18 14.92
C GLY A 189 -26.52 23.70 14.06
N VAL A 190 -26.68 22.39 13.84
CA VAL A 190 -27.84 21.84 13.13
C VAL A 190 -29.08 22.01 14.00
N ARG A 191 -29.98 22.92 13.60
CA ARG A 191 -31.23 23.23 14.34
C ARG A 191 -32.36 22.24 14.05
N LYS A 192 -32.21 21.41 13.03
CA LYS A 192 -33.23 20.44 12.61
C LYS A 192 -33.37 19.32 13.65
N LYS A 193 -34.61 19.02 14.05
CA LYS A 193 -34.92 17.89 14.94
C LYS A 193 -35.15 16.65 14.09
N PHE A 194 -34.42 15.57 14.38
CA PHE A 194 -34.63 14.28 13.73
C PHE A 194 -35.29 13.30 14.68
N THR A 195 -36.16 12.45 14.12
CA THR A 195 -36.84 11.36 14.83
C THR A 195 -36.16 10.02 14.59
N TYR A 196 -36.36 9.06 15.49
CA TYR A 196 -35.93 7.67 15.30
C TYR A 196 -36.45 7.05 14.00
N LYS A 197 -37.66 7.39 13.59
CA LYS A 197 -38.25 6.95 12.32
C LYS A 197 -37.45 7.46 11.13
N GLN A 198 -37.06 8.73 11.13
CA GLN A 198 -36.24 9.31 10.05
C GLN A 198 -34.86 8.66 9.99
N PHE A 199 -34.22 8.44 11.14
CA PHE A 199 -32.93 7.75 11.21
C PHE A 199 -33.02 6.33 10.67
N ASN A 200 -33.99 5.53 11.14
CA ASN A 200 -34.16 4.15 10.67
C ASN A 200 -34.54 4.07 9.18
N ASN A 201 -35.28 5.06 8.66
CA ASN A 201 -35.56 5.13 7.23
C ASN A 201 -34.31 5.46 6.42
N CYS A 202 -33.45 6.36 6.92
CA CYS A 202 -32.24 6.79 6.22
C CYS A 202 -31.11 5.78 6.32
N VAL A 203 -30.87 5.23 7.50
CA VAL A 203 -29.73 4.34 7.78
C VAL A 203 -30.10 2.87 7.61
N GLY A 204 -31.40 2.55 7.74
CA GLY A 204 -31.95 1.21 7.58
C GLY A 204 -32.73 1.07 6.27
N ALA A 205 -34.06 1.21 6.32
CA ALA A 205 -34.98 0.65 5.33
C ALA A 205 -34.70 1.09 3.87
N ASN A 206 -34.48 2.39 3.63
CA ASN A 206 -34.40 2.91 2.26
C ASN A 206 -32.96 3.04 1.73
N TYR A 207 -31.98 3.15 2.62
CA TYR A 207 -30.58 3.32 2.22
C TYR A 207 -29.60 2.44 3.00
N ARG A 208 -30.02 1.22 3.36
CA ARG A 208 -29.14 0.20 3.99
C ARG A 208 -27.85 -0.04 3.22
N HIS A 209 -27.86 0.17 1.91
CA HIS A 209 -26.68 0.00 1.07
C HIS A 209 -25.62 1.09 1.31
N LEU A 210 -25.98 2.25 1.89
CA LEU A 210 -25.05 3.36 2.18
C LEU A 210 -24.41 3.30 3.56
N PHE A 211 -24.99 2.53 4.49
CA PHE A 211 -24.56 2.49 5.89
C PHE A 211 -24.41 1.05 6.36
N TYR A 212 -23.51 0.80 7.31
CA TYR A 212 -23.47 -0.45 8.03
C TYR A 212 -23.16 -0.24 9.51
N TYR A 213 -23.67 -1.13 10.34
CA TYR A 213 -23.34 -1.17 11.76
C TYR A 213 -22.22 -2.18 11.98
N ASP A 214 -21.06 -1.69 12.40
CA ASP A 214 -19.94 -2.54 12.75
C ASP A 214 -20.16 -3.14 14.14
N LYS A 215 -20.37 -4.45 14.18
CA LYS A 215 -20.63 -5.19 15.42
C LYS A 215 -19.41 -5.24 16.35
N SER A 216 -18.19 -5.12 15.80
CA SER A 216 -16.95 -5.16 16.58
C SER A 216 -16.72 -3.87 17.35
N THR A 217 -16.92 -2.73 16.69
CA THR A 217 -16.75 -1.39 17.27
C THR A 217 -18.05 -0.81 17.85
N LYS A 218 -19.20 -1.45 17.59
CA LYS A 218 -20.54 -0.98 17.98
C LYS A 218 -20.87 0.42 17.44
N ARG A 219 -20.37 0.74 16.24
CA ARG A 219 -20.52 2.06 15.60
C ARG A 219 -21.13 1.95 14.21
N TRP A 220 -21.86 3.00 13.82
CA TRP A 220 -22.31 3.18 12.45
C TRP A 220 -21.20 3.73 11.58
N ASN A 221 -21.08 3.18 10.38
CA ASN A 221 -20.10 3.55 9.36
C ASN A 221 -20.77 3.66 7.99
N LEU A 222 -20.09 4.34 7.06
CA LEU A 222 -20.50 4.37 5.66
C LEU A 222 -19.97 3.15 4.92
N SER A 223 -20.82 2.55 4.08
CA SER A 223 -20.38 1.55 3.12
C SER A 223 -19.52 2.18 2.01
N SER A 224 -18.97 1.35 1.13
CA SER A 224 -18.32 1.83 -0.11
C SER A 224 -19.24 2.71 -0.96
N GLU A 225 -20.53 2.40 -1.03
CA GLU A 225 -21.52 3.19 -1.76
C GLU A 225 -21.87 4.49 -1.01
N GLY A 226 -21.93 4.47 0.32
CA GLY A 226 -22.08 5.65 1.16
C GLY A 226 -20.94 6.65 0.96
N LEU A 227 -19.70 6.16 0.97
CA LEU A 227 -18.51 6.97 0.71
C LEU A 227 -18.52 7.55 -0.71
N ARG A 228 -18.94 6.77 -1.72
CA ARG A 228 -19.09 7.28 -3.09
C ARG A 228 -20.14 8.39 -3.18
N LYS A 229 -21.28 8.22 -2.50
CA LYS A 229 -22.33 9.24 -2.45
C LYS A 229 -21.85 10.51 -1.73
N LEU A 230 -21.11 10.36 -0.64
CA LEU A 230 -20.52 11.49 0.09
C LEU A 230 -19.53 12.28 -0.78
N ARG A 231 -18.69 11.61 -1.57
CA ARG A 231 -17.79 12.29 -2.53
C ARG A 231 -18.55 13.09 -3.57
N SER A 232 -19.64 12.54 -4.12
CA SER A 232 -20.48 13.28 -5.08
C SER A 232 -21.12 14.54 -4.48
N LEU A 233 -21.33 14.60 -3.16
CA LEU A 233 -21.80 15.81 -2.48
C LEU A 233 -20.69 16.85 -2.39
N LYS A 234 -19.47 16.43 -2.05
CA LYS A 234 -18.29 17.31 -1.96
C LYS A 234 -17.97 17.99 -3.29
N GLU A 235 -18.27 17.34 -4.41
CA GLU A 235 -18.10 17.87 -5.77
C GLU A 235 -19.19 18.89 -6.18
N GLN A 236 -20.35 18.90 -5.51
CA GLN A 236 -21.51 19.75 -5.84
C GLN A 236 -21.60 21.03 -4.99
N THR A 237 -21.12 20.98 -3.74
CA THR A 237 -21.01 22.14 -2.85
C THR A 237 -19.86 23.03 -3.25
#